data_AF-A0A0B7C126-F1
#
_entry.id   AF-A0A0B7C126-F1
#
_cell.length_a   1.000
_cell.length_b   1.000
_cell.length_c   1.000
_cell.angle_alpha   90.00
_cell.angle_beta   90.00
_cell.angle_gamma   90.00
#
_symmetry.space_group_name_H-M   'P 1'
#
loop_
_entity.id
_entity.type
_entity.pdbx_description
1 polymer ?
#
loop_
_entity_poly.entity_id
_entity_poly.type
_entity_poly.pdbx_seq_one_letter_code
_entity_poly.pdbx_strand_id
1 'polypeptide(L)' 'PDSALNIMQRIKDGEFDLSGSEWSDVSHSAKQLIRGLLTVEPKKRLRMQELLKHKWLRKNINSPMSHTPLRTPGVL' A
#
# COMPACT_ATOMS: atom_id res chain seq x y z
N PRO A 1 7.31 4.53 22.72
CA PRO A 1 6.58 3.34 22.24
C PRO A 1 5.14 3.74 21.90
N ASP A 2 4.75 3.62 20.64
CA ASP A 2 3.34 3.77 20.25
C ASP A 2 2.50 2.74 21.00
N SER A 3 1.69 3.21 21.95
CA SER A 3 0.73 2.34 22.63
C SER A 3 -0.28 1.81 21.60
N ALA A 4 -0.80 0.60 21.82
CA ALA A 4 -1.83 0.01 20.96
C ALA A 4 -3.02 0.96 20.72
N LEU A 5 -3.35 1.79 21.73
CA LEU A 5 -4.37 2.82 21.61
C LEU A 5 -4.02 3.88 20.54
N ASN A 6 -2.76 4.32 20.48
CA ASN A 6 -2.30 5.30 19.50
C ASN A 6 -2.37 4.71 18.07
N ILE A 7 -1.97 3.45 17.92
CA ILE A 7 -2.05 2.73 16.64
C ILE A 7 -3.51 2.61 16.18
N MET A 8 -4.42 2.24 17.09
CA MET A 8 -5.84 2.13 16.78
C MET A 8 -6.48 3.47 16.40
N GLN A 9 -6.07 4.58 17.01
CA GLN A 9 -6.54 5.92 16.61
C GLN A 9 -6.09 6.25 15.19
N ARG A 10 -4.80 6.13 14.90
CA ARG A 10 -4.25 6.43 13.56
C ARG A 10 -4.90 5.58 12.45
N ILE A 11 -5.23 4.32 12.73
CA ILE A 11 -6.00 3.48 11.79
C ILE A 11 -7.40 4.04 11.54
N LYS A 12 -8.10 4.50 12.58
CA LYS A 12 -9.45 5.08 12.45
C LYS A 12 -9.43 6.42 11.70
N ASP A 13 -8.42 7.23 11.94
CA ASP A 13 -8.22 8.52 11.27
C ASP A 13 -7.70 8.37 9.83
N GLY A 14 -7.24 7.17 9.45
CA GLY A 14 -6.63 6.92 8.14
C GLY A 14 -5.31 7.66 7.99
N GLU A 15 -4.61 7.90 9.09
CA GLU A 15 -3.34 8.61 9.11
C GLU A 15 -2.19 7.66 8.76
N PHE A 16 -1.77 7.69 7.49
CA PHE A 16 -0.59 6.98 7.01
C PHE A 16 0.16 7.85 6.01
N ASP A 17 1.48 7.72 5.98
CA ASP A 17 2.35 8.47 5.09
C ASP A 17 3.15 7.52 4.19
N LEU A 18 3.25 7.88 2.90
CA LEU A 18 3.98 7.13 1.87
C LEU A 18 5.10 7.98 1.24
N SER A 19 5.60 8.96 1.99
CA SER A 19 6.65 9.91 1.60
C SER A 19 8.03 9.60 2.20
N GLY A 20 8.10 8.66 3.15
CA GLY A 20 9.38 8.21 3.72
C GLY A 20 10.33 7.59 2.69
N SER A 21 11.62 7.57 2.99
CA SER A 21 12.69 7.10 2.08
C SER A 21 12.48 5.68 1.57
N GLU A 22 11.84 4.81 2.36
CA GLU A 22 11.48 3.43 1.98
C GLU A 22 10.49 3.38 0.80
N TRP A 23 9.72 4.46 0.60
CA TRP A 23 8.74 4.59 -0.46
C TRP A 23 9.29 5.31 -1.70
N SER A 24 10.55 5.73 -1.71
CA SER A 24 11.15 6.47 -2.83
C SER A 24 11.14 5.67 -4.14
N ASP A 25 11.42 4.38 -4.07
CA ASP A 25 11.46 3.47 -5.23
C ASP A 25 10.07 2.95 -5.63
N VAL A 26 9.04 3.25 -4.82
CA VAL A 26 7.69 2.74 -5.04
C VAL A 26 6.96 3.62 -6.06
N SER A 27 6.46 3.00 -7.13
CA SER A 27 5.76 3.72 -8.19
C SER A 27 4.57 4.53 -7.67
N HIS A 28 4.33 5.70 -8.26
CA HIS A 28 3.17 6.54 -7.93
C HIS A 28 1.84 5.77 -8.02
N SER A 29 1.70 4.89 -9.02
CA SER A 29 0.51 4.06 -9.18
C SER A 29 0.29 3.06 -8.04
N ALA A 30 1.35 2.56 -7.40
CA ALA A 30 1.24 1.70 -6.22
C ALA A 30 0.77 2.51 -5.00
N LYS A 31 1.32 3.72 -4.82
CA LYS A 31 0.93 4.62 -3.72
C LYS A 31 -0.54 5.02 -3.81
N GLN A 32 -1.02 5.32 -5.02
CA GLN A 32 -2.44 5.60 -5.27
C GLN A 32 -3.34 4.41 -4.94
N LEU A 33 -2.89 3.20 -5.27
CA LEU A 33 -3.61 1.98 -4.94
C LEU A 33 -3.77 1.79 -3.43
N ILE A 34 -2.68 1.93 -2.68
CA ILE A 34 -2.66 1.80 -1.21
C ILE A 34 -3.60 2.83 -0.58
N ARG A 35 -3.59 4.08 -1.08
CA ARG A 35 -4.52 5.13 -0.61
C ARG A 35 -5.99 4.77 -0.83
N GLY A 36 -6.32 4.17 -1.97
CA GLY A 36 -7.68 3.69 -2.24
C GLY A 36 -8.10 2.53 -1.34
N LEU A 37 -7.17 1.65 -0.97
CA LEU A 37 -7.43 0.50 -0.08
C LEU A 37 -7.59 0.93 1.39
N LEU A 38 -6.75 1.86 1.85
CA LEU A 38 -6.74 2.39 3.21
C LEU A 38 -7.67 3.61 3.39
N THR A 39 -8.68 3.76 2.52
CA THR A 39 -9.69 4.81 2.67
C THR A 39 -10.57 4.57 3.89
N VAL A 40 -10.69 5.58 4.75
CA VAL A 40 -11.50 5.57 5.98
C VAL A 40 -12.96 5.28 5.67
N GLU A 41 -13.53 6.02 4.71
CA GLU A 41 -14.91 5.87 4.29
C GLU A 41 -15.12 4.55 3.51
N PRO A 42 -15.87 3.57 4.04
CA PRO A 42 -16.03 2.26 3.39
C PRO A 42 -16.77 2.36 2.05
N LYS A 43 -17.61 3.39 1.88
CA LYS A 43 -18.32 3.65 0.61
C LYS A 43 -17.38 4.15 -0.50
N LYS A 44 -16.32 4.86 -0.14
CA LYS A 44 -15.29 5.38 -1.06
C LYS A 44 -14.09 4.43 -1.21
N ARG A 45 -13.96 3.46 -0.29
CA ARG A 45 -12.90 2.46 -0.33
C ARG A 45 -12.91 1.67 -1.63
N LEU A 46 -11.72 1.51 -2.20
CA LEU A 46 -11.51 0.78 -3.43
C LEU A 46 -12.01 -0.67 -3.25
N ARG A 47 -12.96 -1.07 -4.10
CA ARG A 47 -13.50 -2.43 -4.11
C ARG A 47 -12.65 -3.35 -4.96
N MET A 48 -12.75 -4.67 -4.72
CA MET A 48 -11.99 -5.67 -5.48
C MET A 48 -12.17 -5.57 -7.00
N GLN A 49 -13.38 -5.31 -7.48
CA GLN A 49 -13.62 -5.19 -8.93
C GLN A 49 -12.86 -4.02 -9.57
N GLU A 50 -12.68 -2.92 -8.83
CA GLU A 50 -11.94 -1.75 -9.28
C GLU A 50 -10.43 -1.94 -9.09
N LEU A 51 -10.01 -2.64 -8.02
CA LEU A 51 -8.64 -3.07 -7.79
C LEU A 51 -8.12 -3.91 -8.96
N LEU A 52 -8.90 -4.89 -9.43
CA LEU A 52 -8.54 -5.77 -10.54
C LEU A 52 -8.31 -5.00 -11.85
N LYS A 53 -8.99 -3.87 -12.04
CA LYS A 53 -8.83 -3.00 -13.21
C LYS A 53 -7.69 -1.99 -13.05
N HIS A 54 -7.13 -1.84 -11.85
CA HIS A 54 -6.17 -0.79 -11.56
C HIS A 54 -4.86 -0.98 -12.34
N LYS A 55 -4.36 0.13 -12.89
CA LYS A 55 -3.18 0.13 -13.79
C LYS A 55 -1.94 -0.50 -13.15
N TRP A 56 -1.73 -0.28 -11.85
CA TRP A 56 -0.60 -0.88 -11.13
C TRP A 56 -0.64 -2.41 -11.13
N LEU A 57 -1.82 -2.99 -10.89
CA LEU A 57 -1.99 -4.43 -10.83
C LEU A 57 -1.87 -5.03 -12.24
N ARG A 58 -2.59 -4.47 -13.22
CA ARG A 58 -2.53 -4.92 -14.62
C ARG A 58 -1.12 -4.85 -15.23
N LYS A 59 -0.34 -3.83 -14.87
CA LYS A 59 1.05 -3.69 -15.33
C LYS A 59 1.99 -4.72 -14.70
N ASN A 60 1.76 -5.12 -13.45
CA ASN A 60 2.58 -6.13 -12.77
C ASN A 60 2.23 -7.57 -13.17
N ILE A 61 0.95 -7.89 -13.40
CA ILE A 61 0.55 -9.26 -13.81
C ILE A 61 1.16 -9.64 -15.18
N ASN A 62 1.32 -8.65 -16.06
CA ASN A 62 1.85 -8.85 -17.42
C ASN A 62 3.35 -8.51 -17.56
N SER A 63 4.04 -8.19 -16.46
CA SER A 63 5.47 -7.84 -16.50
C SER A 63 6.32 -9.02 -16.01
N PRO A 64 7.34 -9.46 -16.78
CA PRO A 64 8.26 -10.51 -16.35
C PRO A 64 9.17 -10.11 -15.16
N MET A 65 9.07 -8.87 -14.67
CA MET A 65 9.84 -8.35 -13.53
C MET A 65 9.10 -8.45 -12.18
N SER A 66 8.12 -9.33 -12.03
CA SER A 66 7.39 -9.56 -10.77
C SER A 66 8.23 -10.12 -9.62
N HIS A 67 9.53 -10.38 -9.86
CA HIS A 67 10.49 -10.73 -8.82
C HIS A 67 11.06 -9.45 -8.21
N THR A 68 10.30 -8.75 -7.37
CA THR A 68 10.91 -7.95 -6.31
C THR A 68 11.52 -8.95 -5.32
N PRO A 69 12.85 -9.10 -5.24
CA PRO A 69 13.45 -9.99 -4.25
C PRO A 69 12.96 -9.53 -2.88
N LEU A 70 12.39 -10.46 -2.10
CA LEU A 70 12.05 -10.20 -0.71
C LEU A 70 13.30 -9.68 0.00
N ARG A 71 13.30 -8.39 0.37
CA ARG A 71 14.32 -7.82 1.26
C ARG A 71 14.03 -8.25 2.70
N THR A 72 14.12 -9.55 2.95
CA THR A 72 14.36 -10.04 4.30
C THR A 72 15.83 -9.77 4.62
N PRO A 73 16.18 -8.87 5.56
CA PRO A 73 17.54 -8.85 6.09
C PRO A 73 17.83 -10.25 6.63
N GLY A 74 18.90 -10.88 6.14
CA GLY A 74 19.24 -12.25 6.50
C GLY A 74 19.30 -12.39 8.01
N VAL A 75 18.48 -13.28 8.56
CA VAL A 75 18.70 -13.81 9.90
C VAL A 75 20.00 -14.61 9.80
N LEU A 76 21.06 -14.06 10.39
CA LEU A 76 22.27 -14.80 10.75
C LEU A 76 22.00 -15.58 12.04
#